data_AF-A0A1S3D9F5-F1
#
_entry.id   AF-A0A1S3D9F5-F1
#
_cell.length_a   1.000
_cell.length_b   1.000
_cell.length_c   1.000
_cell.angle_alpha   90.00
_cell.angle_beta   90.00
_cell.angle_gamma   90.00
#
_symmetry.space_group_name_H-M   'P 1'
#
loop_
_entity.id
_entity.type
_entity.pdbx_description
1 polymer ?
#
loop_
_entity_poly.entity_id
_entity_poly.type
_entity_poly.pdbx_seq_one_letter_code
_entity_poly.pdbx_strand_id
1 'polypeptide(L)'
;MGVPAPLGYVAGVGRGATGFTTRSDIGPARDANDVSDDRHAAPVKRKKKDEEEDDEEDLNDSNFDEFNGYGGSLFNKDPYDKDDEEADMIYEEIDKRMDEKRKDYREKRLREELERYRQERPKIQQQFSDLKRGLVTVSMDEWKNEGQVVGQGVKPASGSPSFQLNVGPLYIAIP
;
A
#
# COMPACT_ATOMS: atom_id res chain seq x y z
N MET A 1 16.02 12.84 17.37
CA MET A 1 14.63 13.08 16.93
C MET A 1 13.83 13.49 18.16
N GLY A 2 13.00 14.54 18.07
CA GLY A 2 12.28 15.10 19.23
C GLY A 2 12.24 16.63 19.30
N VAL A 3 12.91 17.33 18.37
CA VAL A 3 12.72 18.77 18.21
C VAL A 3 11.54 18.97 17.25
N PRO A 4 10.47 19.67 17.65
CA PRO A 4 9.37 20.00 16.74
C PRO A 4 9.92 20.79 15.55
N ALA A 5 9.29 20.63 14.39
CA ALA A 5 9.70 21.37 13.20
C ALA A 5 9.77 22.87 13.52
N PRO A 6 10.87 23.56 13.15
CA PRO A 6 11.01 24.97 13.46
C PRO A 6 9.91 25.79 12.79
N LEU A 7 9.52 26.88 13.46
CA LEU A 7 8.44 27.75 13.02
C LEU A 7 8.74 28.29 11.60
N GLY A 8 7.86 28.00 10.64
CA GLY A 8 8.03 28.37 9.23
C GLY A 8 8.71 27.32 8.34
N TYR A 9 9.02 26.13 8.87
CA TYR A 9 9.45 25.01 8.03
C TYR A 9 8.36 24.61 7.04
N VAL A 10 8.72 24.59 5.76
CA VAL A 10 7.90 24.01 4.70
C VAL A 10 8.62 22.76 4.20
N ALA A 11 7.96 21.61 4.31
CA ALA A 11 8.53 20.33 3.88
C ALA A 11 8.94 20.41 2.40
N GLY A 12 10.17 20.00 2.09
CA GLY A 12 10.69 20.06 0.72
C GLY A 12 11.33 21.37 0.30
N VAL A 13 10.80 22.50 0.75
CA VAL A 13 11.32 23.79 0.32
C VAL A 13 12.73 24.05 0.86
N GLY A 14 12.99 23.71 2.13
CA GLY A 14 14.32 23.88 2.74
C GLY A 14 15.44 23.02 2.13
N ARG A 15 15.09 21.99 1.34
CA ARG A 15 16.01 21.15 0.57
C ARG A 15 16.05 21.52 -0.93
N GLY A 16 15.39 22.61 -1.32
CA GLY A 16 15.26 23.02 -2.73
C GLY A 16 14.36 22.12 -3.57
N ALA A 17 13.55 21.25 -2.96
CA ALA A 17 12.61 20.43 -3.70
C ALA A 17 11.45 21.29 -4.20
N THR A 18 11.33 21.38 -5.51
CA THR A 18 10.19 21.98 -6.22
C THR A 18 9.57 20.87 -7.07
N GLY A 19 8.24 20.76 -7.08
CA GLY A 19 7.55 19.81 -7.96
C GLY A 19 7.79 20.17 -9.42
N PHE A 20 7.94 19.17 -10.29
CA PHE A 20 8.04 19.47 -11.72
C PHE A 20 6.69 20.02 -12.20
N THR A 21 6.71 21.10 -12.98
CA THR A 21 5.49 21.64 -13.58
C THR A 21 5.00 20.66 -14.65
N THR A 22 3.84 20.04 -14.43
CA THR A 22 3.23 19.16 -15.42
C THR A 22 2.51 19.99 -16.48
N ARG A 23 2.12 19.36 -17.59
CA ARG A 23 1.34 20.02 -18.65
C ARG A 23 0.00 20.59 -18.13
N SER A 24 -0.54 20.01 -17.07
CA SER A 24 -1.77 20.47 -16.42
C SER A 24 -1.58 21.76 -15.62
N ASP A 25 -0.38 22.00 -15.09
CA ASP A 25 -0.06 23.18 -14.25
C ASP A 25 0.14 24.47 -15.06
N ILE A 26 0.58 24.35 -16.31
CA ILE A 26 0.96 25.51 -17.16
C ILE A 26 -0.20 26.05 -18.01
N GLY A 27 -1.28 25.28 -18.19
CA GLY A 27 -2.41 25.67 -19.04
C GLY A 27 -2.05 25.74 -20.54
N PRO A 28 -2.99 26.15 -21.42
CA PRO A 28 -2.70 26.34 -22.85
C PRO A 28 -1.54 27.34 -23.03
N ALA A 29 -0.66 27.01 -23.98
CA ALA A 29 0.67 27.59 -24.14
C ALA A 29 0.69 29.12 -23.98
N ARG A 30 1.55 29.60 -23.08
CA ARG A 30 1.83 31.03 -22.89
C ARG A 30 2.32 31.62 -24.22
N ASP A 31 1.82 32.82 -24.54
CA ASP A 31 2.17 33.57 -25.74
C ASP A 31 3.66 33.95 -25.74
N ALA A 32 4.30 33.99 -26.90
CA ALA A 32 5.76 34.08 -27.08
C ALA A 32 6.39 35.44 -26.68
N ASN A 33 5.59 36.37 -26.13
CA ASN A 33 6.02 37.68 -25.61
C ASN A 33 6.08 37.75 -24.08
N ASP A 34 5.96 36.63 -23.38
CA ASP A 34 6.02 36.61 -21.93
C ASP A 34 7.46 36.62 -21.41
N VAL A 35 7.80 37.70 -20.71
CA VAL A 35 9.14 38.01 -20.22
C VAL A 35 9.62 36.99 -19.17
N SER A 36 10.92 36.74 -19.20
CA SER A 36 11.64 35.65 -18.53
C SER A 36 11.49 35.60 -17.01
N ASP A 37 11.44 34.35 -16.51
CA ASP A 37 11.98 33.83 -15.25
C ASP A 37 12.71 34.87 -14.38
N ASP A 38 11.96 35.49 -13.47
CA ASP A 38 12.50 36.18 -12.31
C ASP A 38 11.97 35.47 -11.06
N ARG A 39 12.72 34.43 -10.67
CA ARG A 39 13.03 34.07 -9.28
C ARG A 39 11.82 34.12 -8.33
N HIS A 40 11.31 32.93 -7.99
CA HIS A 40 10.69 32.69 -6.69
C HIS A 40 9.83 33.86 -6.19
N ALA A 41 8.64 34.02 -6.76
CA ALA A 41 7.64 34.89 -6.16
C ALA A 41 7.53 34.54 -4.67
N ALA A 42 7.88 35.49 -3.81
CA ALA A 42 7.79 35.33 -2.36
C ALA A 42 6.41 34.75 -2.03
N PRO A 43 6.31 33.74 -1.13
CA PRO A 43 5.04 33.09 -0.87
C PRO A 43 4.08 34.14 -0.35
N VAL A 44 3.17 34.59 -1.23
CA VAL A 44 2.01 35.37 -0.85
C VAL A 44 1.36 34.52 0.22
N LYS A 45 1.30 35.03 1.46
CA LYS A 45 0.69 34.34 2.59
C LYS A 45 -0.77 34.04 2.22
N ARG A 46 -1.01 32.90 1.59
CA ARG A 46 -2.33 32.31 1.49
C ARG A 46 -2.74 32.09 2.93
N LYS A 47 -3.76 32.83 3.36
CA LYS A 47 -4.48 32.54 4.59
C LYS A 47 -4.74 31.04 4.57
N LYS A 48 -4.17 30.36 5.55
CA LYS A 48 -4.39 28.97 5.89
C LYS A 48 -5.91 28.82 6.07
N LYS A 49 -6.59 28.39 5.02
CA LYS A 49 -7.83 27.65 5.14
C LYS A 49 -7.33 26.25 5.50
N ASP A 50 -7.07 26.08 6.80
CA ASP A 50 -6.98 24.75 7.38
C ASP A 50 -8.29 24.03 7.04
N GLU A 51 -8.19 22.75 6.63
CA GLU A 51 -9.30 21.84 6.30
C GLU A 51 -9.84 21.89 4.86
N GLU A 52 -8.97 21.86 3.86
CA GLU A 52 -9.22 20.95 2.74
C GLU A 52 -8.11 19.90 2.86
N GLU A 53 -8.47 18.72 3.36
CA GLU A 53 -7.62 17.53 3.20
C GLU A 53 -7.25 17.47 1.72
N ASP A 54 -5.97 17.72 1.44
CA ASP A 54 -5.35 17.33 0.19
C ASP A 54 -5.45 15.81 0.21
N ASP A 55 -6.59 15.28 -0.22
CA ASP A 55 -6.78 13.90 -0.61
C ASP A 55 -5.85 13.70 -1.80
N GLU A 56 -4.55 13.61 -1.53
CA GLU A 56 -3.54 13.15 -2.47
C GLU A 56 -4.06 11.81 -2.95
N GLU A 57 -4.67 11.82 -4.13
CA GLU A 57 -5.22 10.64 -4.77
C GLU A 57 -4.14 9.56 -4.70
N ASP A 58 -4.45 8.42 -4.09
CA ASP A 58 -3.47 7.37 -3.86
C ASP A 58 -3.18 6.64 -5.18
N LEU A 59 -2.44 7.31 -6.06
CA LEU A 59 -2.13 6.89 -7.43
C LEU A 59 -0.95 5.91 -7.48
N ASN A 60 -0.68 5.21 -6.38
CA ASN A 60 0.37 4.21 -6.33
C ASN A 60 -0.08 2.90 -6.99
N ASP A 61 0.85 2.13 -7.56
CA ASP A 61 0.56 0.86 -8.23
C ASP A 61 -0.05 -0.21 -7.31
N SER A 62 0.12 -0.11 -5.99
CA SER A 62 -0.52 -1.03 -5.03
C SER A 62 -2.00 -0.75 -4.80
N ASN A 63 -2.45 0.47 -5.11
CA ASN A 63 -3.86 0.85 -5.12
C ASN A 63 -4.52 0.65 -6.51
N PHE A 64 -3.73 0.47 -7.57
CA PHE A 64 -4.23 0.22 -8.92
C PHE A 64 -4.49 -1.28 -9.16
N ASP A 65 -5.69 -1.60 -9.65
CA ASP A 65 -6.06 -2.91 -10.18
C ASP A 65 -6.43 -2.78 -11.67
N GLU A 66 -6.01 -3.72 -12.51
CA GLU A 66 -6.24 -3.66 -13.97
C GLU A 66 -7.72 -3.70 -14.33
N PHE A 67 -8.56 -4.38 -13.52
CA PHE A 67 -9.98 -4.51 -13.80
C PHE A 67 -10.80 -3.35 -13.21
N ASN A 68 -10.53 -2.98 -11.95
CA ASN A 68 -11.32 -1.97 -11.24
C ASN A 68 -10.72 -0.56 -11.24
N GLY A 69 -9.49 -0.37 -11.73
CA GLY A 69 -8.77 0.90 -11.69
C GLY A 69 -8.18 1.20 -10.31
N TYR A 70 -8.05 2.48 -9.95
CA TYR A 70 -7.59 2.89 -8.63
C TYR A 70 -8.63 2.61 -7.56
N GLY A 71 -8.20 2.02 -6.44
CA GLY A 71 -9.02 1.80 -5.26
C GLY A 71 -9.43 3.11 -4.59
N GLY A 72 -10.65 3.12 -4.04
CA GLY A 72 -11.26 4.29 -3.40
C GLY A 72 -12.57 4.70 -4.08
N SER A 73 -13.52 5.20 -3.28
CA SER A 73 -14.78 5.73 -3.80
C SER A 73 -14.65 7.22 -4.08
N LEU A 74 -14.94 7.64 -5.31
CA LEU A 74 -14.88 9.04 -5.73
C LEU A 74 -16.03 9.89 -5.17
N PHE A 75 -17.15 9.27 -4.80
CA PHE A 75 -18.41 9.96 -4.47
C PHE A 75 -18.58 10.26 -2.97
N ASN A 76 -17.60 9.92 -2.13
CA ASN A 76 -17.70 10.11 -0.67
C ASN A 76 -17.59 11.57 -0.21
N LYS A 77 -17.30 12.52 -1.12
CA LYS A 77 -17.05 13.94 -0.79
C LYS A 77 -18.29 14.81 -0.91
N ASP A 78 -19.32 14.34 -1.61
CA ASP A 78 -20.54 15.11 -1.81
C ASP A 78 -21.42 15.08 -0.56
N PRO A 79 -22.20 16.16 -0.28
CA PRO A 79 -23.13 16.17 0.84
C PRO A 79 -24.14 15.02 0.71
N TYR A 80 -24.13 14.12 1.68
CA TYR A 80 -25.01 12.96 1.71
C TYR A 80 -26.27 13.30 2.50
N ASP A 81 -27.44 13.19 1.85
CA ASP A 81 -28.73 13.49 2.45
C ASP A 81 -29.54 12.24 2.79
N LYS A 82 -30.77 12.46 3.27
CA LYS A 82 -31.64 11.37 3.70
C LYS A 82 -32.20 10.58 2.52
N ASP A 83 -32.33 11.23 1.36
CA ASP A 83 -32.83 10.59 0.16
C ASP A 83 -31.73 9.68 -0.43
N ASP A 84 -30.46 10.08 -0.31
CA ASP A 84 -29.30 9.22 -0.61
C ASP A 84 -29.27 7.98 0.28
N GLU A 85 -29.50 8.12 1.60
CA GLU A 85 -29.57 6.98 2.54
C GLU A 85 -30.69 6.01 2.17
N GLU A 86 -31.88 6.53 1.83
CA GLU A 86 -33.01 5.70 1.41
C GLU A 86 -32.71 4.99 0.08
N ALA A 87 -32.06 5.68 -0.86
CA ALA A 87 -31.64 5.09 -2.12
C ALA A 87 -30.65 3.95 -1.89
N ASP A 88 -29.58 4.16 -1.11
CA ASP A 88 -28.57 3.13 -0.81
C ASP A 88 -29.20 1.92 -0.13
N MET A 89 -30.14 2.14 0.81
CA MET A 89 -30.89 1.04 1.43
C MET A 89 -31.67 0.21 0.40
N ILE A 90 -32.38 0.85 -0.53
CA ILE A 90 -33.16 0.16 -1.56
C ILE A 90 -32.25 -0.61 -2.52
N TYR A 91 -31.17 0.01 -3.00
CA TYR A 91 -30.21 -0.63 -3.91
C TYR A 91 -29.50 -1.81 -3.24
N GLU A 92 -29.08 -1.66 -1.98
CA GLU A 92 -28.51 -2.76 -1.20
C GLU A 92 -29.49 -3.93 -1.05
N GLU A 93 -30.77 -3.65 -0.80
CA GLU A 93 -31.78 -4.70 -0.64
C GLU A 93 -32.02 -5.46 -1.95
N ILE A 94 -31.99 -4.77 -3.10
CA ILE A 94 -32.07 -5.39 -4.41
C ILE A 94 -30.86 -6.31 -4.62
N ASP A 95 -29.64 -5.84 -4.37
CA ASP A 95 -28.42 -6.64 -4.53
C ASP A 95 -28.44 -7.87 -3.60
N LYS A 96 -28.83 -7.68 -2.33
CA LYS A 96 -29.01 -8.77 -1.37
C LYS A 96 -29.98 -9.82 -1.91
N ARG A 97 -31.15 -9.41 -2.41
CA ARG A 97 -32.18 -10.30 -2.97
C ARG A 97 -31.70 -11.05 -4.21
N MET A 98 -30.95 -10.39 -5.09
CA MET A 98 -30.37 -11.03 -6.29
C MET A 98 -29.39 -12.14 -5.91
N ASP A 99 -28.68 -11.94 -4.81
CA ASP A 99 -27.65 -12.83 -4.31
C ASP A 99 -28.16 -13.95 -3.38
N GLU A 100 -29.37 -13.81 -2.80
CA GLU A 100 -29.97 -14.73 -1.82
C GLU A 100 -29.90 -16.20 -2.25
N LYS A 101 -30.30 -16.53 -3.49
CA LYS A 101 -30.36 -17.92 -3.96
C LYS A 101 -29.02 -18.65 -3.97
N ARG A 102 -27.91 -17.91 -4.08
CA ARG A 102 -26.54 -18.45 -4.10
C ARG A 102 -25.74 -18.04 -2.87
N LYS A 103 -26.33 -17.26 -1.96
CA LYS A 103 -25.67 -16.73 -0.77
C LYS A 103 -25.17 -17.85 0.11
N ASP A 104 -26.03 -18.78 0.51
CA ASP A 104 -25.66 -19.87 1.40
C ASP A 104 -24.54 -20.75 0.84
N TYR A 105 -24.58 -21.05 -0.47
CA TYR A 105 -23.53 -21.85 -1.11
C TYR A 105 -22.21 -21.07 -1.23
N ARG A 106 -22.25 -19.80 -1.66
CA ARG A 106 -21.05 -18.95 -1.75
C ARG A 106 -20.42 -18.73 -0.39
N GLU A 107 -21.22 -18.38 0.62
CA GLU A 107 -20.74 -18.15 1.98
C GLU A 107 -20.19 -19.42 2.61
N LYS A 108 -20.86 -20.57 2.43
CA LYS A 108 -20.35 -21.85 2.91
C LYS A 108 -19.01 -22.21 2.25
N ARG A 109 -18.91 -22.10 0.93
CA ARG A 109 -17.68 -22.37 0.19
C ARG A 109 -16.56 -21.41 0.60
N LEU A 110 -16.85 -20.11 0.70
CA LEU A 110 -15.89 -19.09 1.12
C LEU A 110 -15.41 -19.33 2.55
N ARG A 111 -16.31 -19.74 3.45
CA ARG A 111 -15.97 -20.08 4.84
C ARG A 111 -15.07 -21.30 4.91
N GLU A 112 -15.43 -22.39 4.24
CA GLU A 112 -14.63 -23.62 4.19
C GLU A 112 -13.24 -23.36 3.55
N GLU A 113 -13.19 -22.57 2.47
CA GLU A 113 -11.95 -22.19 1.81
C GLU A 113 -11.07 -21.30 2.69
N LEU A 114 -11.65 -20.32 3.39
CA LEU A 114 -10.94 -19.45 4.31
C LEU A 114 -10.39 -20.22 5.52
N GLU A 115 -11.17 -21.17 6.05
CA GLU A 115 -10.74 -22.07 7.13
C GLU A 115 -9.59 -22.97 6.67
N ARG A 116 -9.73 -23.61 5.51
CA ARG A 116 -8.67 -24.43 4.90
C ARG A 116 -7.40 -23.59 4.67
N TYR A 117 -7.53 -22.40 4.09
CA TYR A 117 -6.40 -21.52 3.84
C TYR A 117 -5.70 -21.09 5.14
N ARG A 118 -6.45 -20.77 6.19
CA ARG A 118 -5.88 -20.45 7.51
C ARG A 118 -5.13 -21.63 8.11
N GLN A 119 -5.58 -22.85 7.84
CA GLN A 119 -4.94 -24.06 8.35
C GLN A 119 -3.71 -24.46 7.53
N GLU A 120 -3.76 -24.33 6.20
CA GLU A 120 -2.65 -24.60 5.29
C GLU A 120 -1.55 -23.52 5.35
N ARG A 121 -1.95 -22.26 5.53
CA ARG A 121 -1.06 -21.09 5.59
C ARG A 121 -1.42 -20.21 6.79
N PRO A 122 -1.13 -20.67 8.01
CA PRO A 122 -1.36 -19.85 9.20
C PRO A 122 -0.54 -18.56 9.09
N LYS A 123 -1.14 -17.43 9.44
CA LYS A 123 -0.43 -16.14 9.43
C LYS A 123 0.81 -16.25 10.33
N ILE A 124 1.92 -15.64 9.92
CA ILE A 124 3.18 -15.65 10.69
C ILE A 124 2.92 -15.29 12.15
N GLN A 125 2.17 -14.21 12.40
CA GLN A 125 1.79 -13.78 13.76
C GLN A 125 1.01 -14.84 14.57
N GLN A 126 0.21 -15.69 13.92
CA GLN A 126 -0.52 -16.78 14.58
C GLN A 126 0.42 -17.92 14.97
N GLN A 127 1.43 -18.22 14.15
CA GLN A 127 2.46 -19.24 14.44
C GLN A 127 3.29 -18.88 15.67
N PHE A 128 3.51 -17.58 15.92
CA PHE A 128 4.26 -17.07 17.07
C PHE A 128 3.36 -16.62 18.23
N SER A 129 2.07 -16.93 18.21
CA SER A 129 1.12 -16.43 19.22
C SER A 129 1.37 -17.04 20.61
N ASP A 130 1.82 -18.28 20.67
CA ASP A 130 2.25 -18.99 21.88
C ASP A 130 3.57 -18.42 22.42
N LEU A 131 4.56 -18.21 21.55
CA LEU A 131 5.84 -17.61 21.88
C LEU A 131 5.68 -16.17 22.36
N LYS A 132 4.79 -15.40 21.72
CA LYS A 132 4.42 -14.04 22.16
C LYS A 132 3.75 -14.04 23.54
N ARG A 133 2.97 -15.06 23.89
CA ARG A 133 2.42 -15.21 25.25
C ARG A 133 3.50 -15.58 26.25
N GLY A 134 4.43 -16.45 25.88
CA GLY A 134 5.62 -16.76 26.69
C GLY A 134 6.49 -15.54 26.96
N LEU A 135 6.58 -14.62 25.99
CA LEU A 135 7.35 -13.38 26.11
C LEU A 135 6.88 -12.46 27.26
N VAL A 136 5.64 -12.64 27.74
CA VAL A 136 5.12 -11.90 28.90
C VAL A 136 5.88 -12.24 30.19
N THR A 137 6.48 -13.42 30.30
CA THR A 137 7.21 -13.83 31.51
C THR A 137 8.63 -13.27 31.58
N VAL A 138 9.13 -12.67 30.49
CA VAL A 138 10.48 -12.08 30.43
C VAL A 138 10.47 -10.75 31.18
N SER A 139 11.36 -10.61 32.15
CA SER A 139 11.44 -9.42 33.00
C SER A 139 12.15 -8.26 32.31
N MET A 140 11.86 -7.03 32.72
CA MET A 140 12.44 -5.85 32.06
C MET A 140 13.95 -5.74 32.22
N ASP A 141 14.52 -6.38 33.24
CA ASP A 141 15.97 -6.44 33.44
C ASP A 141 16.63 -7.50 32.54
N GLU A 142 15.89 -8.53 32.14
CA GLU A 142 16.31 -9.52 31.13
C GLU A 142 16.30 -8.89 29.73
N TRP A 143 15.26 -8.12 29.40
CA TRP A 143 15.19 -7.28 28.19
C TRP A 143 16.35 -6.29 28.07
N LYS A 144 16.83 -5.73 29.19
CA LYS A 144 17.97 -4.79 29.21
C LYS A 144 19.33 -5.49 29.10
N ASN A 145 19.40 -6.77 29.43
CA ASN A 145 20.63 -7.55 29.46
C ASN A 145 20.84 -8.43 28.21
N GLU A 146 20.02 -8.26 27.16
CA GLU A 146 20.26 -8.92 25.88
C GLU A 146 21.58 -8.42 25.27
N GLY A 147 22.64 -9.22 25.42
CA GLY A 147 23.93 -8.98 24.80
C GLY A 147 23.81 -9.02 23.28
N GLN A 148 24.38 -8.03 22.59
CA GLN A 148 24.39 -7.96 21.13
C GLN A 148 25.13 -9.18 20.56
N VAL A 149 24.42 -10.02 19.79
CA VAL A 149 24.99 -11.25 19.22
C VAL A 149 25.96 -10.88 18.09
N VAL A 150 27.26 -11.18 18.26
CA VAL A 150 28.28 -11.10 17.20
C VAL A 150 28.06 -12.28 16.26
N GLY A 151 27.59 -12.01 15.04
CA GLY A 151 27.23 -13.04 14.07
C GLY A 151 28.42 -13.92 13.65
N GLN A 152 28.35 -15.22 13.93
CA GLN A 152 29.17 -16.23 13.26
C GLN A 152 28.49 -16.68 11.97
N GLY A 153 28.59 -15.86 10.93
CA GLY A 153 28.20 -16.23 9.57
C GLY A 153 29.43 -16.66 8.77
N VAL A 154 29.60 -17.97 8.55
CA VAL A 154 30.56 -18.48 7.55
C VAL A 154 30.00 -18.15 6.17
N LYS A 155 30.64 -17.22 5.44
CA LYS A 155 30.30 -16.92 4.04
C LYS A 155 30.53 -18.18 3.19
N PRO A 156 29.57 -18.65 2.37
CA PRO A 156 29.88 -19.68 1.40
C PRO A 156 30.87 -19.10 0.38
N ALA A 157 32.01 -19.78 0.20
CA ALA A 157 32.99 -19.42 -0.81
C ALA A 157 32.30 -19.42 -2.19
N SER A 158 32.52 -18.35 -2.95
CA SER A 158 32.08 -18.20 -4.34
C SER A 158 32.73 -19.26 -5.22
N GLY A 159 32.10 -20.42 -5.33
CA GLY A 159 32.45 -21.48 -6.27
C GLY A 159 31.16 -22.03 -6.86
N SER A 160 30.82 -21.59 -8.07
CA SER A 160 29.67 -22.08 -8.82
C SER A 160 29.76 -23.61 -8.96
N PRO A 161 28.75 -24.39 -8.55
CA PRO A 161 28.75 -25.82 -8.82
C PRO A 161 28.47 -26.02 -10.31
N SER A 162 29.46 -26.50 -11.06
CA SER A 162 29.33 -26.91 -12.45
C SER A 162 28.50 -28.20 -12.52
N PHE A 163 27.21 -28.06 -12.81
CA PHE A 163 26.37 -29.19 -13.20
C PHE A 163 26.69 -29.60 -14.64
N GLN A 164 27.40 -30.72 -14.81
CA GLN A 164 27.53 -31.38 -16.10
C GLN A 164 26.24 -32.16 -16.40
N LEU A 165 25.47 -31.71 -17.40
CA LEU A 165 24.35 -32.45 -17.95
C LEU A 165 24.90 -33.58 -18.83
N ASN A 166 24.79 -34.82 -18.34
CA ASN A 166 25.10 -36.01 -19.11
C ASN A 166 23.90 -36.33 -20.01
N VAL A 167 23.92 -35.83 -21.25
CA VAL A 167 22.94 -36.20 -22.27
C VAL A 167 23.34 -37.52 -22.91
N GLY A 168 22.73 -38.61 -22.44
CA GLY A 168 22.79 -39.91 -23.10
C GLY A 168 21.93 -39.93 -24.38
N PRO A 169 22.27 -40.76 -25.39
CA PRO A 169 21.59 -40.76 -26.68
C PRO A 169 20.17 -41.36 -26.59
N LEU A 170 19.18 -40.62 -27.08
CA LEU A 170 17.81 -41.11 -27.29
C LEU A 170 17.79 -42.03 -28.52
N TYR A 171 17.52 -43.32 -28.33
CA TYR A 171 17.12 -44.21 -29.41
C TYR A 171 15.62 -44.03 -29.68
N ILE A 172 15.27 -43.58 -30.89
CA ILE A 172 13.89 -43.56 -31.40
C ILE A 172 13.70 -44.84 -32.23
N ALA A 173 12.82 -45.73 -31.78
CA ALA A 173 12.32 -46.84 -32.57
C ALA A 173 10.94 -46.46 -33.12
N ILE A 174 10.80 -46.44 -34.46
CA ILE A 174 9.54 -46.22 -35.19
C ILE A 174 9.04 -47.61 -35.64
N PRO A 175 7.75 -47.94 -35.46
CA PRO A 175 7.15 -49.14 -36.06
C PRO A 175 6.87 -48.98 -37.56
#